data_AF-A0A7W9GWN7-F1
#
_entry.id   AF-A0A7W9GWN7-F1
#
_cell.length_a   1.000
_cell.length_b   1.000
_cell.length_c   1.000
_cell.angle_alpha   90.00
_cell.angle_beta   90.00
_cell.angle_gamma   90.00
#
_symmetry.space_group_name_H-M   'P 1'
#
loop_
_entity.id
_entity.type
_entity.pdbx_description
1 polymer ?
#
loop_
_entity_poly.entity_id
_entity_poly.type
_entity_poly.pdbx_seq_one_letter_code
_entity_poly.pdbx_strand_id
1 'polypeptide(L)'
;MRVRQLLVPAGLAAAGLGGAAAVGYLLISDPVGTFEPIRVGVAVSGTPSPPPDGGPGGGPESESVQGLEQLVGELRPGTEADDWYVAGVEVDFGPEAWLFSDPVADDFDRDGVTEPVLAELRDLDGTEVTLGVRYEPDDQRDDADVFTVNGITYRDAIGDTPWQTDIAAMVDHVTVATTAAHAVGPGARVVEVEWNTEDGWDGWEVDVVSGDGAEYDVFLDASGTVFAVHPGD
;
A
#
# COMPACT_ATOMS: atom_id res chain seq x y z
N MET A 1 61.31 -8.42 5.30
CA MET A 1 60.70 -9.50 6.12
C MET A 1 59.97 -10.46 5.20
N ARG A 2 60.24 -11.76 5.34
CA ARG A 2 59.57 -12.84 4.60
C ARG A 2 58.40 -13.35 5.45
N VAL A 3 57.23 -13.54 4.84
CA VAL A 3 56.33 -14.65 5.20
C VAL A 3 55.83 -15.28 3.90
N ARG A 4 55.99 -16.60 3.82
CA ARG A 4 55.55 -17.52 2.77
C ARG A 4 54.24 -18.17 3.25
N GLN A 5 53.31 -18.46 2.33
CA GLN A 5 52.44 -19.66 2.33
C GLN A 5 51.69 -19.68 0.96
N LEU A 6 52.06 -20.56 0.02
CA LEU A 6 51.57 -21.95 -0.22
C LEU A 6 50.26 -22.02 -1.07
N LEU A 7 50.39 -21.93 -2.39
CA LEU A 7 50.17 -22.98 -3.42
C LEU A 7 49.58 -24.33 -2.87
N VAL A 8 48.64 -25.08 -3.47
CA VAL A 8 48.36 -25.54 -4.88
C VAL A 8 46.93 -26.24 -4.89
N PRO A 9 46.44 -27.02 -5.90
CA PRO A 9 45.37 -26.67 -6.85
C PRO A 9 44.19 -27.69 -7.01
N ALA A 10 43.38 -27.44 -8.04
CA ALA A 10 42.79 -28.38 -9.02
C ALA A 10 41.65 -29.35 -8.63
N GLY A 11 40.57 -29.26 -9.41
CA GLY A 11 39.60 -30.32 -9.65
C GLY A 11 38.78 -30.01 -10.92
N LEU A 12 38.99 -30.80 -11.97
CA LEU A 12 38.43 -30.69 -13.32
C LEU A 12 37.39 -31.81 -13.54
N ALA A 13 36.57 -31.65 -14.59
CA ALA A 13 35.75 -32.64 -15.32
C ALA A 13 34.25 -32.71 -14.95
N ALA A 14 33.30 -33.05 -15.83
CA ALA A 14 33.16 -33.04 -17.29
C ALA A 14 31.72 -33.54 -17.62
N ALA A 15 31.13 -32.98 -18.68
CA ALA A 15 30.26 -33.60 -19.71
C ALA A 15 29.07 -34.55 -19.38
N GLY A 16 27.94 -34.25 -20.05
CA GLY A 16 26.86 -35.19 -20.45
C GLY A 16 25.58 -34.40 -20.78
N LEU A 17 25.26 -33.98 -22.02
CA LEU A 17 24.72 -34.70 -23.19
C LEU A 17 23.46 -35.55 -22.92
N GLY A 18 22.30 -35.12 -23.46
CA GLY A 18 21.26 -36.02 -23.98
C GLY A 18 19.79 -35.69 -23.68
N GLY A 19 18.97 -35.53 -24.73
CA GLY A 19 17.49 -35.65 -24.72
C GLY A 19 16.76 -34.38 -25.15
N ALA A 20 16.48 -34.14 -26.44
CA ALA A 20 15.43 -34.72 -27.29
C ALA A 20 13.98 -34.31 -26.93
N ALA A 21 13.46 -33.40 -27.77
CA ALA A 21 12.10 -33.34 -28.34
C ALA A 21 10.87 -33.33 -27.42
N ALA A 22 10.10 -32.23 -27.51
CA ALA A 22 8.67 -32.29 -27.88
C ALA A 22 8.20 -30.89 -28.31
N VAL A 23 7.97 -30.71 -29.61
CA VAL A 23 7.07 -29.68 -30.15
C VAL A 23 5.66 -30.19 -29.88
N GLY A 24 4.98 -29.61 -28.90
CA GLY A 24 3.61 -29.93 -28.53
C GLY A 24 2.77 -28.65 -28.58
N TYR A 25 1.84 -28.64 -29.54
CA TYR A 25 0.78 -27.65 -29.73
C TYR A 25 0.16 -27.15 -28.41
N LEU A 26 0.27 -25.85 -28.11
CA LEU A 26 -0.69 -25.18 -27.25
C LEU A 26 -1.90 -24.77 -28.10
N LEU A 27 -2.90 -25.65 -28.10
CA LEU A 27 -4.28 -25.25 -28.32
C LEU A 27 -4.68 -24.36 -27.14
N ILE A 28 -4.71 -23.05 -27.35
CA ILE A 28 -5.37 -22.11 -26.45
C ILE A 28 -6.87 -22.38 -26.61
N SER A 29 -7.41 -23.24 -25.75
CA SER A 29 -8.83 -23.27 -25.48
C SER A 29 -9.16 -21.99 -24.73
N ASP A 30 -9.80 -21.06 -25.42
CA ASP A 30 -10.46 -19.88 -24.87
C ASP A 30 -11.54 -20.32 -23.88
N PRO A 31 -11.41 -20.10 -22.56
CA PRO A 31 -12.57 -20.16 -21.70
C PRO A 31 -13.35 -18.87 -21.91
N VAL A 32 -14.44 -18.97 -22.68
CA VAL A 32 -15.54 -18.01 -22.63
C VAL A 32 -16.10 -18.03 -21.20
N GLY A 33 -15.52 -17.22 -20.33
CA GLY A 33 -16.03 -16.97 -18.99
C GLY A 33 -17.32 -16.17 -19.11
N THR A 34 -18.45 -16.85 -19.03
CA THR A 34 -19.74 -16.22 -18.74
C THR A 34 -19.65 -15.57 -17.36
N PHE A 35 -19.60 -14.24 -17.31
CA PHE A 35 -19.71 -13.48 -16.08
C PHE A 35 -21.14 -13.60 -15.54
N GLU A 36 -21.31 -14.13 -14.33
CA GLU A 36 -22.57 -14.02 -13.61
C GLU A 36 -22.73 -12.60 -13.06
N PRO A 37 -23.92 -11.99 -13.13
CA PRO A 37 -24.15 -10.66 -12.59
C PRO A 37 -24.05 -10.65 -11.05
N ILE A 38 -23.28 -9.68 -10.54
CA ILE A 38 -23.12 -9.36 -9.11
C ILE A 38 -24.50 -9.22 -8.46
N ARG A 39 -24.77 -10.02 -7.41
CA ARG A 39 -25.96 -9.86 -6.57
C ARG A 39 -25.65 -8.88 -5.44
N VAL A 40 -25.94 -7.61 -5.65
CA VAL A 40 -25.92 -6.60 -4.58
C VAL A 40 -27.13 -6.86 -3.66
N GLY A 41 -26.87 -7.48 -2.51
CA GLY A 41 -27.85 -7.57 -1.43
C GLY A 41 -27.94 -6.26 -0.66
N VAL A 42 -28.81 -5.34 -1.08
CA VAL A 42 -29.12 -4.15 -0.26
C VAL A 42 -30.06 -4.58 0.86
N ALA A 43 -29.54 -4.78 2.06
CA ALA A 43 -30.34 -4.91 3.27
C ALA A 43 -30.67 -3.51 3.83
N VAL A 44 -31.81 -2.95 3.42
CA VAL A 44 -32.43 -1.81 4.14
C VAL A 44 -33.33 -2.38 5.23
N SER A 45 -32.82 -2.52 6.45
CA SER A 45 -33.64 -2.90 7.60
C SER A 45 -34.27 -1.66 8.25
N GLY A 46 -35.50 -1.37 7.86
CA GLY A 46 -36.40 -0.48 8.57
C GLY A 46 -37.32 -1.27 9.53
N THR A 47 -37.21 -0.93 10.82
CA THR A 47 -38.10 -1.20 11.97
C THR A 47 -38.15 -2.59 12.64
N PRO A 48 -38.17 -2.64 14.00
CA PRO A 48 -38.03 -3.85 14.79
C PRO A 48 -39.36 -4.58 14.99
N SER A 49 -39.33 -5.92 14.93
CA SER A 49 -40.35 -6.80 15.52
C SER A 49 -39.77 -7.48 16.76
N PRO A 50 -40.53 -7.62 17.87
CA PRO A 50 -40.04 -8.30 19.08
C PRO A 50 -40.01 -9.83 18.87
N PRO A 51 -39.16 -10.55 19.62
CA PRO A 51 -38.76 -11.92 19.28
C PRO A 51 -39.73 -12.97 19.81
N PRO A 52 -39.77 -14.18 19.21
CA PRO A 52 -40.02 -15.40 19.96
C PRO A 52 -38.70 -16.11 20.32
N ASP A 53 -38.66 -16.60 21.55
CA ASP A 53 -37.60 -17.35 22.21
C ASP A 53 -36.96 -18.49 21.39
N GLY A 54 -35.64 -18.65 21.55
CA GLY A 54 -35.03 -19.97 21.71
C GLY A 54 -33.83 -20.31 20.81
N GLY A 55 -32.61 -20.21 21.37
CA GLY A 55 -31.44 -20.96 20.88
C GLY A 55 -30.09 -20.30 21.22
N PRO A 56 -29.15 -20.99 21.91
CA PRO A 56 -27.80 -20.50 22.10
C PRO A 56 -26.95 -20.92 20.89
N GLY A 57 -26.65 -19.97 20.02
CA GLY A 57 -25.79 -20.16 18.85
C GLY A 57 -25.10 -18.86 18.50
N GLY A 58 -24.17 -18.43 19.36
CA GLY A 58 -23.26 -17.33 19.05
C GLY A 58 -22.23 -17.78 18.02
N GLY A 59 -22.50 -17.51 16.74
CA GLY A 59 -21.43 -17.23 15.79
C GLY A 59 -21.14 -15.73 15.85
N PRO A 60 -19.90 -15.27 15.59
CA PRO A 60 -19.65 -13.84 15.41
C PRO A 60 -20.44 -13.38 14.18
N GLU A 61 -21.54 -12.69 14.41
CA GLU A 61 -22.21 -11.90 13.37
C GLU A 61 -21.22 -10.80 12.99
N SER A 62 -20.73 -10.86 11.76
CA SER A 62 -19.90 -9.80 11.17
C SER A 62 -20.73 -8.52 11.13
N GLU A 63 -20.63 -7.69 12.17
CA GLU A 63 -21.23 -6.38 12.20
C GLU A 63 -20.66 -5.57 11.04
N SER A 64 -21.52 -5.17 10.11
CA SER A 64 -21.14 -4.21 9.07
C SER A 64 -20.79 -2.91 9.78
N VAL A 65 -19.50 -2.59 9.85
CA VAL A 65 -19.03 -1.32 10.41
C VAL A 65 -19.70 -0.19 9.62
N GLN A 66 -20.41 0.68 10.33
CA GLN A 66 -21.29 1.69 9.73
C GLN A 66 -20.48 2.61 8.80
N GLY A 67 -20.77 2.59 7.49
CA GLY A 67 -20.10 3.44 6.49
C GLY A 67 -18.90 2.82 5.77
N LEU A 68 -18.61 1.53 5.98
CA LEU A 68 -17.71 0.77 5.10
C LEU A 68 -18.52 -0.03 4.08
N GLU A 69 -18.04 -0.05 2.85
CA GLU A 69 -18.51 -0.98 1.82
C GLU A 69 -17.73 -2.29 1.92
N GLN A 70 -18.33 -3.39 1.47
CA GLN A 70 -17.70 -4.70 1.48
C GLN A 70 -17.18 -5.02 0.09
N LEU A 71 -15.86 -5.25 -0.01
CA LEU A 71 -15.18 -5.70 -1.22
C LEU A 71 -14.70 -7.14 -0.97
N VAL A 72 -15.19 -8.07 -1.79
CA VAL A 72 -14.91 -9.51 -1.65
C VAL A 72 -14.29 -10.01 -2.94
N GLY A 73 -13.18 -10.72 -2.83
CA GLY A 73 -12.48 -11.29 -3.97
C GLY A 73 -11.14 -11.86 -3.57
N GLU A 74 -10.41 -12.36 -4.56
CA GLU A 74 -9.05 -12.85 -4.36
C GLU A 74 -8.09 -11.67 -4.21
N LEU A 75 -7.28 -11.66 -3.15
CA LEU A 75 -6.22 -10.67 -2.94
C LEU A 75 -5.04 -10.97 -3.87
N ARG A 76 -4.55 -9.95 -4.58
CA ARG A 76 -3.44 -10.06 -5.51
C ARG A 76 -2.46 -8.89 -5.32
N PRO A 77 -1.15 -9.15 -5.24
CA PRO A 77 -0.15 -8.09 -5.28
C PRO A 77 -0.02 -7.52 -6.70
N GLY A 78 0.30 -6.23 -6.79
CA GLY A 78 0.70 -5.55 -8.01
C GLY A 78 2.21 -5.63 -8.28
N THR A 79 2.75 -4.56 -8.84
CA THR A 79 4.17 -4.47 -9.20
C THR A 79 5.04 -3.97 -8.05
N GLU A 80 4.47 -3.10 -7.22
CA GLU A 80 5.12 -2.49 -6.06
C GLU A 80 4.63 -3.17 -4.75
N ALA A 81 5.22 -2.81 -3.62
CA ALA A 81 4.93 -3.49 -2.34
C ALA A 81 3.59 -3.07 -1.73
N ASP A 82 3.16 -1.85 -2.05
CA ASP A 82 1.91 -1.19 -1.68
C ASP A 82 0.80 -1.33 -2.73
N ASP A 83 1.13 -1.79 -3.94
CA ASP A 83 0.12 -2.15 -4.94
C ASP A 83 -0.62 -3.44 -4.56
N TRP A 84 -1.92 -3.35 -4.29
CA TRP A 84 -2.78 -4.51 -4.04
C TRP A 84 -4.10 -4.41 -4.78
N TYR A 85 -4.65 -5.56 -5.17
CA TYR A 85 -5.89 -5.64 -5.93
C TYR A 85 -6.85 -6.68 -5.34
N VAL A 86 -8.14 -6.32 -5.31
CA VAL A 86 -9.24 -7.24 -5.03
C VAL A 86 -10.36 -7.03 -6.03
N ALA A 87 -10.76 -8.09 -6.73
CA ALA A 87 -11.81 -8.04 -7.76
C ALA A 87 -11.59 -6.98 -8.86
N GLY A 88 -10.33 -6.63 -9.14
CA GLY A 88 -9.94 -5.62 -10.14
C GLY A 88 -10.02 -4.18 -9.66
N VAL A 89 -10.22 -3.96 -8.36
CA VAL A 89 -10.14 -2.66 -7.67
C VAL A 89 -8.78 -2.61 -6.97
N GLU A 90 -8.04 -1.51 -7.15
CA GLU A 90 -6.84 -1.19 -6.39
C GLU A 90 -7.22 -0.88 -4.95
N VAL A 91 -6.45 -1.38 -3.98
CA VAL A 91 -6.76 -1.22 -2.57
C VAL A 91 -5.56 -0.72 -1.79
N ASP A 92 -5.73 0.43 -1.13
CA ASP A 92 -4.66 1.08 -0.37
C ASP A 92 -4.60 0.56 1.07
N PHE A 93 -3.48 -0.05 1.42
CA PHE A 93 -3.13 -0.46 2.79
C PHE A 93 -2.28 0.58 3.52
N GLY A 94 -2.16 1.78 2.97
CA GLY A 94 -1.41 2.92 3.50
C GLY A 94 0.03 2.95 2.97
N PRO A 95 0.81 3.96 3.40
CA PRO A 95 2.15 4.21 2.88
C PRO A 95 3.06 2.98 2.99
N GLU A 96 3.92 2.79 2.00
CA GLU A 96 4.86 1.67 1.93
C GLU A 96 5.61 1.44 3.26
N ALA A 97 6.11 2.50 3.90
CA ALA A 97 6.83 2.40 5.17
C ALA A 97 6.02 1.76 6.31
N TRP A 98 4.69 1.89 6.31
CA TRP A 98 3.80 1.21 7.26
C TRP A 98 3.84 -0.30 7.03
N LEU A 99 3.81 -0.73 5.77
CA LEU A 99 3.74 -2.14 5.41
C LEU A 99 4.96 -2.93 5.91
N PHE A 100 6.11 -2.26 6.02
CA PHE A 100 7.38 -2.80 6.52
C PHE A 100 7.62 -2.60 8.03
N SER A 101 6.71 -1.94 8.74
CA SER A 101 6.90 -1.59 10.16
C SER A 101 6.85 -2.82 11.08
N ASP A 102 7.05 -2.62 12.39
CA ASP A 102 7.00 -3.70 13.39
C ASP A 102 5.70 -4.53 13.25
N PRO A 103 5.71 -5.81 13.68
CA PRO A 103 4.55 -6.67 13.56
C PRO A 103 3.25 -6.02 14.02
N VAL A 104 2.20 -6.21 13.25
CA VAL A 104 0.87 -5.78 13.66
C VAL A 104 0.42 -6.55 14.89
N ALA A 105 -0.51 -5.96 15.64
CA ALA A 105 -1.07 -6.62 16.82
C ALA A 105 -1.97 -7.81 16.45
N ASP A 106 -2.47 -7.83 15.21
CA ASP A 106 -3.46 -8.78 14.72
C ASP A 106 -2.88 -9.66 13.62
N ASP A 107 -3.29 -10.92 13.63
CA ASP A 107 -2.94 -12.00 12.70
C ASP A 107 -4.04 -12.07 11.62
N PHE A 108 -3.76 -11.51 10.44
CA PHE A 108 -4.76 -11.32 9.38
C PHE A 108 -4.97 -12.58 8.54
N ASP A 109 -3.93 -13.39 8.37
CA ASP A 109 -3.98 -14.64 7.62
C ASP A 109 -4.44 -15.85 8.46
N ARG A 110 -4.44 -15.69 9.79
CA ARG A 110 -4.87 -16.65 10.83
C ARG A 110 -3.97 -17.86 10.97
N ASP A 111 -2.67 -17.71 10.71
CA ASP A 111 -1.69 -18.77 10.90
C ASP A 111 -1.22 -18.92 12.37
N GLY A 112 -1.57 -17.95 13.22
CA GLY A 112 -1.22 -17.90 14.64
C GLY A 112 0.09 -17.17 14.95
N VAL A 113 0.71 -16.54 13.96
CA VAL A 113 1.89 -15.68 14.05
C VAL A 113 1.45 -14.25 13.73
N THR A 114 2.05 -13.27 14.41
CA THR A 114 1.86 -11.85 14.07
C THR A 114 3.13 -11.35 13.40
N GLU A 115 2.99 -10.80 12.21
CA GLU A 115 4.09 -10.32 11.38
C GLU A 115 3.84 -8.87 10.90
N PRO A 116 4.80 -8.22 10.23
CA PRO A 116 4.53 -6.94 9.56
C PRO A 116 3.37 -7.07 8.56
N VAL A 117 2.62 -5.99 8.33
CA VAL A 117 1.44 -5.99 7.43
C VAL A 117 1.78 -6.61 6.07
N LEU A 118 2.93 -6.27 5.48
CA LEU A 118 3.31 -6.81 4.18
C LEU A 118 3.43 -8.34 4.16
N ALA A 119 3.92 -8.93 5.24
CA ALA A 119 4.06 -10.39 5.35
C ALA A 119 2.68 -11.04 5.44
N GLU A 120 1.84 -10.55 6.35
CA GLU A 120 0.44 -10.97 6.51
C GLU A 120 -0.34 -10.90 5.19
N LEU A 121 -0.18 -9.81 4.41
CA LEU A 121 -0.84 -9.67 3.11
C LEU A 121 -0.29 -10.62 2.05
N ARG A 122 1.02 -10.93 2.08
CA ARG A 122 1.63 -11.90 1.16
C ARG A 122 1.15 -13.32 1.41
N ASP A 123 0.92 -13.69 2.66
CA ASP A 123 0.38 -15.00 2.97
C ASP A 123 -1.12 -15.12 2.64
N LEU A 124 -1.79 -13.98 2.44
CA LEU A 124 -3.13 -13.89 1.86
C LEU A 124 -3.17 -13.88 0.32
N ASP A 125 -2.04 -13.79 -0.40
CA ASP A 125 -2.01 -13.78 -1.87
C ASP A 125 -2.68 -15.03 -2.46
N GLY A 126 -3.62 -14.80 -3.37
CA GLY A 126 -4.37 -15.86 -4.03
C GLY A 126 -5.49 -16.44 -3.15
N THR A 127 -5.78 -15.82 -2.02
CA THR A 127 -6.84 -16.23 -1.11
C THR A 127 -8.03 -15.27 -1.23
N GLU A 128 -9.25 -15.80 -1.12
CA GLU A 128 -10.44 -14.97 -1.04
C GLU A 128 -10.47 -14.22 0.30
N VAL A 129 -10.50 -12.89 0.22
CA VAL A 129 -10.57 -11.98 1.36
C VAL A 129 -11.89 -11.22 1.37
N THR A 130 -12.27 -10.77 2.56
CA THR A 130 -13.40 -9.84 2.75
C THR A 130 -12.87 -8.55 3.34
N LEU A 131 -12.84 -7.49 2.53
CA LEU A 131 -12.34 -6.18 2.92
C LEU A 131 -13.50 -5.23 3.24
N GLY A 132 -13.39 -4.51 4.35
CA GLY A 132 -14.21 -3.32 4.60
C GLY A 132 -13.48 -2.10 4.07
N VAL A 133 -14.03 -1.42 3.07
CA VAL A 133 -13.34 -0.36 2.32
C VAL A 133 -14.13 0.95 2.25
N ARG A 134 -13.44 2.04 1.87
CA ARG A 134 -14.07 3.27 1.36
C ARG A 134 -13.49 3.62 0.01
N TYR A 135 -14.38 3.96 -0.92
CA TYR A 135 -13.97 4.47 -2.22
C TYR A 135 -13.75 5.98 -2.12
N GLU A 136 -12.77 6.49 -2.86
CA GLU A 136 -12.62 7.92 -3.04
C GLU A 136 -13.85 8.50 -3.77
N PRO A 137 -14.37 9.67 -3.34
CA PRO A 137 -15.64 10.20 -3.83
C PRO A 137 -15.64 10.62 -5.31
N ASP A 138 -14.45 10.85 -5.89
CA ASP A 138 -14.29 11.37 -7.25
C ASP A 138 -13.77 10.34 -8.26
N ASP A 139 -13.50 9.10 -7.83
CA ASP A 139 -12.98 8.05 -8.69
C ASP A 139 -14.05 7.14 -9.28
N GLN A 140 -13.67 6.40 -10.32
CA GLN A 140 -14.55 5.44 -11.00
C GLN A 140 -14.78 4.16 -10.20
N ARG A 141 -14.44 4.19 -8.89
CA ARG A 141 -14.42 3.06 -7.97
C ARG A 141 -13.39 2.01 -8.35
N ASP A 142 -12.31 2.46 -8.95
CA ASP A 142 -11.11 1.70 -9.27
C ASP A 142 -10.08 1.72 -8.13
N ASP A 143 -10.24 2.59 -7.13
CA ASP A 143 -9.41 2.66 -5.93
C ASP A 143 -10.26 2.71 -4.64
N ALA A 144 -9.75 2.10 -3.55
CA ALA A 144 -10.38 2.09 -2.25
C ALA A 144 -9.41 1.91 -1.06
N ASP A 145 -9.60 2.71 -0.02
CA ASP A 145 -8.92 2.56 1.28
C ASP A 145 -9.43 1.35 2.06
N VAL A 146 -8.52 0.51 2.58
CA VAL A 146 -8.89 -0.68 3.38
C VAL A 146 -8.97 -0.38 4.88
N PHE A 147 -10.07 -0.73 5.55
CA PHE A 147 -10.26 -0.53 6.99
C PHE A 147 -10.34 -1.82 7.79
N THR A 148 -10.82 -2.89 7.17
CA THR A 148 -10.88 -4.21 7.80
C THR A 148 -10.45 -5.28 6.83
N VAL A 149 -9.79 -6.33 7.34
CA VAL A 149 -9.37 -7.51 6.58
C VAL A 149 -9.98 -8.73 7.26
N ASN A 150 -10.81 -9.48 6.55
CA ASN A 150 -11.48 -10.69 7.07
C ASN A 150 -12.24 -10.47 8.39
N GLY A 151 -12.83 -9.27 8.55
CA GLY A 151 -13.56 -8.84 9.75
C GLY A 151 -12.68 -8.40 10.92
N ILE A 152 -11.35 -8.43 10.77
CA ILE A 152 -10.39 -7.88 11.72
C ILE A 152 -10.18 -6.40 11.37
N THR A 153 -10.20 -5.53 12.39
CA THR A 153 -9.93 -4.11 12.20
C THR A 153 -8.46 -3.91 11.81
N TYR A 154 -8.22 -3.40 10.62
CA TYR A 154 -6.88 -3.01 10.18
C TYR A 154 -6.54 -1.60 10.66
N ARG A 155 -7.51 -0.68 10.53
CA ARG A 155 -7.40 0.72 10.93
C ARG A 155 -8.76 1.26 11.34
N ASP A 156 -8.77 2.33 12.12
CA ASP A 156 -10.02 2.90 12.61
C ASP A 156 -10.86 3.43 11.45
N ALA A 157 -12.10 2.95 11.35
CA ALA A 157 -13.07 3.42 10.37
C ALA A 157 -13.68 4.77 10.78
N ILE A 158 -13.56 5.20 12.04
CA ILE A 158 -14.13 6.44 12.55
C ILE A 158 -13.00 7.46 12.75
N GLY A 159 -12.64 8.15 11.66
CA GLY A 159 -11.61 9.17 11.65
C GLY A 159 -11.07 9.39 10.25
N ASP A 160 -10.29 10.45 10.08
CA ASP A 160 -9.37 10.58 8.94
C ASP A 160 -8.35 9.44 9.04
N THR A 161 -7.82 8.97 7.91
CA THR A 161 -6.90 7.85 7.95
C THR A 161 -5.65 8.20 8.77
N PRO A 162 -5.05 7.25 9.53
CA PRO A 162 -3.89 7.54 10.37
C PRO A 162 -2.66 8.06 9.60
N TRP A 163 -2.59 7.89 8.26
CA TRP A 163 -1.59 8.53 7.41
C TRP A 163 -2.08 9.83 6.76
N GLN A 164 -3.39 10.06 6.58
CA GLN A 164 -3.92 11.41 6.30
C GLN A 164 -3.66 12.38 7.46
N THR A 165 -3.45 11.85 8.67
CA THR A 165 -3.21 12.64 9.88
C THR A 165 -1.93 12.22 10.58
N ASP A 166 -0.85 12.09 9.82
CA ASP A 166 0.46 12.12 10.45
C ASP A 166 0.74 13.57 10.86
N ILE A 167 0.17 14.05 11.98
CA ILE A 167 0.32 15.46 12.42
C ILE A 167 1.80 15.84 12.54
N ALA A 168 2.69 14.87 12.80
CA ALA A 168 4.12 15.09 12.72
C ALA A 168 4.59 15.35 11.28
N ALA A 169 4.23 14.50 10.32
CA ALA A 169 4.55 14.72 8.90
C ALA A 169 3.82 15.94 8.31
N MET A 170 2.60 16.28 8.73
CA MET A 170 1.90 17.52 8.34
C MET A 170 2.54 18.76 8.97
N VAL A 171 2.96 18.69 10.23
CA VAL A 171 3.71 19.79 10.88
C VAL A 171 5.07 19.95 10.22
N ASP A 172 5.72 18.86 9.82
CA ASP A 172 6.96 18.87 9.05
C ASP A 172 6.70 19.41 7.64
N HIS A 173 5.68 18.97 6.90
CA HIS A 173 5.30 19.50 5.58
C HIS A 173 4.97 20.99 5.63
N VAL A 174 4.17 21.45 6.60
CA VAL A 174 3.85 22.87 6.75
C VAL A 174 5.10 23.68 7.10
N THR A 175 5.98 23.14 7.95
CA THR A 175 7.24 23.78 8.33
C THR A 175 8.21 23.83 7.14
N VAL A 176 8.35 22.74 6.41
CA VAL A 176 9.16 22.56 5.20
C VAL A 176 8.66 23.48 4.10
N ALA A 177 7.37 23.47 3.79
CA ALA A 177 6.74 24.36 2.81
C ALA A 177 6.92 25.84 3.18
N THR A 178 6.72 26.19 4.46
CA THR A 178 6.93 27.58 4.93
C THR A 178 8.39 27.99 4.80
N THR A 179 9.31 27.09 5.15
CA THR A 179 10.76 27.33 5.08
C THR A 179 11.21 27.47 3.62
N ALA A 180 10.71 26.63 2.72
CA ALA A 180 10.99 26.67 1.29
C ALA A 180 10.45 27.95 0.63
N ALA A 181 9.18 28.30 0.89
CA ALA A 181 8.60 29.55 0.40
C ALA A 181 9.38 30.77 0.91
N HIS A 182 9.82 30.75 2.17
CA HIS A 182 10.65 31.82 2.74
C HIS A 182 12.04 31.88 2.09
N ALA A 183 12.62 30.74 1.69
CA ALA A 183 13.92 30.68 1.02
C ALA A 183 13.88 31.29 -0.39
N VAL A 184 12.78 31.10 -1.13
CA VAL A 184 12.58 31.70 -2.46
C VAL A 184 12.23 33.19 -2.35
N GLY A 185 11.39 33.56 -1.39
CA GLY A 185 11.18 34.95 -1.00
C GLY A 185 9.72 35.41 -0.98
N PRO A 186 9.48 36.71 -0.75
CA PRO A 186 8.14 37.24 -0.53
C PRO A 186 7.18 36.99 -1.70
N GLY A 187 6.00 36.45 -1.39
CA GLY A 187 4.98 36.14 -2.38
C GLY A 187 5.20 34.81 -3.12
N ALA A 188 6.21 34.03 -2.71
CA ALA A 188 6.35 32.66 -3.17
C ALA A 188 5.20 31.77 -2.70
N ARG A 189 4.80 30.82 -3.54
CA ARG A 189 3.81 29.78 -3.25
C ARG A 189 4.43 28.42 -3.49
N VAL A 190 4.17 27.48 -2.59
CA VAL A 190 4.57 26.09 -2.74
C VAL A 190 3.56 25.38 -3.64
N VAL A 191 4.06 24.58 -4.57
CA VAL A 191 3.27 23.76 -5.51
C VAL A 191 3.22 22.33 -5.02
N GLU A 192 4.38 21.79 -4.65
CA GLU A 192 4.56 20.38 -4.28
C GLU A 192 5.58 20.25 -3.15
N VAL A 193 5.45 19.20 -2.33
CA VAL A 193 6.37 18.85 -1.24
C VAL A 193 6.51 17.34 -1.27
N GLU A 194 7.72 16.85 -1.51
CA GLU A 194 8.02 15.42 -1.62
C GLU A 194 9.21 15.06 -0.72
N TRP A 195 9.17 13.86 -0.15
CA TRP A 195 10.35 13.25 0.46
C TRP A 195 11.11 12.46 -0.59
N ASN A 196 12.35 12.87 -0.87
CA ASN A 196 13.19 12.28 -1.89
C ASN A 196 14.33 11.47 -1.23
N THR A 197 14.54 10.25 -1.72
CA THR A 197 15.61 9.31 -1.29
C THR A 197 16.57 8.94 -2.44
N GLU A 198 16.39 9.57 -3.60
CA GLU A 198 17.17 9.34 -4.80
C GLU A 198 18.56 9.98 -4.73
N ASP A 199 19.47 9.53 -5.60
CA ASP A 199 20.85 10.03 -5.71
C ASP A 199 21.69 10.06 -4.42
N GLY A 200 21.29 9.25 -3.43
CA GLY A 200 22.01 9.09 -2.17
C GLY A 200 21.80 10.26 -1.20
N TRP A 201 20.73 11.02 -1.37
CA TRP A 201 20.27 12.04 -0.46
C TRP A 201 18.90 11.64 0.11
N ASP A 202 18.75 11.80 1.43
CA ASP A 202 17.48 11.66 2.13
C ASP A 202 17.03 13.05 2.61
N GLY A 203 15.94 13.58 2.06
CA GLY A 203 15.41 14.88 2.47
C GLY A 203 14.16 15.29 1.71
N TRP A 204 13.82 16.58 1.80
CA TRP A 204 12.63 17.15 1.17
C TRP A 204 12.98 17.91 -0.10
N GLU A 205 12.26 17.65 -1.17
CA GLU A 205 12.23 18.44 -2.39
C GLU A 205 10.91 19.21 -2.44
N VAL A 206 10.98 20.51 -2.72
CA VAL A 206 9.83 21.41 -2.67
C VAL A 206 9.81 22.32 -3.86
N ASP A 207 8.77 22.19 -4.68
CA ASP A 207 8.54 23.05 -5.82
C ASP A 207 7.88 24.35 -5.38
N VAL A 208 8.49 25.47 -5.75
CA VAL A 208 8.08 26.80 -5.31
C VAL A 208 8.03 27.76 -6.48
N VAL A 209 6.87 28.39 -6.68
CA VAL A 209 6.71 29.48 -7.63
C VAL A 209 6.85 30.81 -6.91
N SER A 210 7.82 31.64 -7.30
CA SER A 210 8.04 32.98 -6.76
C SER A 210 6.89 33.95 -7.07
N GLY A 211 6.90 35.11 -6.41
CA GLY A 211 5.88 36.15 -6.63
C GLY A 211 5.89 36.76 -8.04
N ASP A 212 7.00 36.64 -8.78
CA ASP A 212 7.11 37.02 -10.20
C ASP A 212 6.85 35.85 -11.17
N GLY A 213 6.54 34.66 -10.64
CA GLY A 213 6.11 33.50 -11.42
C GLY A 213 7.24 32.60 -11.93
N ALA A 214 8.47 32.75 -11.43
CA ALA A 214 9.55 31.81 -11.71
C ALA A 214 9.47 30.59 -10.78
N GLU A 215 9.80 29.41 -11.31
CA GLU A 215 9.78 28.14 -10.59
C GLU A 215 11.16 27.84 -9.99
N TYR A 216 11.15 27.18 -8.83
CA TYR A 216 12.33 26.84 -8.06
C TYR A 216 12.13 25.50 -7.35
N ASP A 217 13.17 24.68 -7.37
CA ASP A 217 13.24 23.44 -6.62
C ASP A 217 14.06 23.74 -5.35
N VAL A 218 13.45 23.57 -4.19
CA VAL A 218 14.07 23.84 -2.89
C VAL A 218 14.34 22.52 -2.18
N PHE A 219 15.61 22.29 -1.86
CA PHE A 219 16.05 21.07 -1.21
C PHE A 219 16.36 21.32 0.27
N LEU A 220 15.72 20.54 1.13
CA LEU A 220 15.88 20.61 2.59
C LEU A 220 16.35 19.27 3.13
N ASP A 221 17.20 19.27 4.15
CA ASP A 221 17.59 18.03 4.80
C ASP A 221 16.43 17.42 5.61
N ALA A 222 16.63 16.21 6.14
CA ALA A 222 15.67 15.51 7.01
C ALA A 222 15.14 16.34 8.20
N SER A 223 15.83 17.41 8.60
CA SER A 223 15.41 18.31 9.68
C SER A 223 14.58 19.51 9.21
N GLY A 224 14.34 19.64 7.90
CA GLY A 224 13.68 20.79 7.28
C GLY A 224 14.60 22.00 7.10
N THR A 225 15.93 21.80 7.11
CA THR A 225 16.89 22.90 6.85
C THR A 225 17.23 22.98 5.37
N VAL A 226 17.00 24.14 4.75
CA VAL A 226 17.35 24.39 3.34
C VAL A 226 18.86 24.31 3.15
N PHE A 227 19.31 23.48 2.22
CA PHE A 227 20.71 23.40 1.81
C PHE A 227 20.94 23.77 0.35
N ALA A 228 19.91 23.71 -0.51
CA ALA A 228 20.00 24.15 -1.90
C ALA A 228 18.68 24.76 -2.41
N VAL A 229 18.81 25.69 -3.34
CA VAL A 229 17.71 26.27 -4.12
C VAL A 229 18.17 26.33 -5.57
N HIS A 230 17.43 25.71 -6.47
CA HIS A 230 17.71 25.67 -7.90
C HIS A 230 16.56 26.30 -8.68
N PRO A 231 16.81 26.96 -9.82
CA PRO A 231 15.73 27.29 -10.75
C PRO A 231 15.09 25.99 -11.23
N GLY A 232 13.76 25.92 -11.20
CA GLY A 232 13.00 24.80 -11.74
C GLY A 232 13.14 24.72 -13.27
N ASP A 233 12.90 23.53 -13.80
CA ASP A 233 13.06 23.20 -15.23
C ASP A 233 11.99 23.80 -16.16
#